data_AF-A0AAD9ETB3-F1
#
_entry.id   AF-A0AAD9ETB3-F1
#
_cell.length_a   1.000
_cell.length_b   1.000
_cell.length_c   1.000
_cell.angle_alpha   90.00
_cell.angle_beta   90.00
_cell.angle_gamma   90.00
#
_symmetry.space_group_name_H-M   'P 1'
#
loop_
_entity.id
_entity.type
_entity.pdbx_description
1 polymer ?
#
loop_
_entity_poly.entity_id
_entity_poly.type
_entity_poly.pdbx_seq_one_letter_code
_entity_poly.pdbx_strand_id
1 'polypeptide(L)'
;MAGNNICDFLSNLVASLSDHSVAAKSGGCFPGEASVTLSSGEQKSLSDLRPGERVLTVGNGTGEFIYSEVLLFLDRDLETRTLFYTLHTESGASLSLTAAHLVFVSEGNCTEGMLPRSLRSVYASDAQIGQCVVVQTGGEGRLSRVKRVTLRASRGAFAPLTQQGTLVVNGVLVSCYAVVEQHALAHWAFSPLRILHSWTGFTGSHQNHEGVHWYSLLLHWLGRKVLDPESFHPLGLDQG
;
A
#
# COMPACT_ATOMS: atom_id res chain seq x y z
N MET A 1 -49.73 -6.97 22.26
CA MET A 1 -48.96 -6.00 21.46
C MET A 1 -48.13 -5.16 22.41
N ALA A 2 -46.82 -5.37 22.39
CA ALA A 2 -45.73 -4.55 22.93
C ALA A 2 -44.50 -5.37 22.53
N GLY A 3 -43.67 -5.04 21.55
CA GLY A 3 -43.12 -3.73 21.21
C GLY A 3 -41.61 -3.89 21.29
N ASN A 4 -41.04 -4.86 20.56
CA ASN A 4 -39.61 -5.08 20.47
C ASN A 4 -39.00 -3.91 19.69
N ASN A 5 -38.39 -2.97 20.39
CA ASN A 5 -37.75 -1.82 19.78
C ASN A 5 -36.39 -2.21 19.20
N ILE A 6 -36.22 -1.88 17.91
CA ILE A 6 -35.05 -2.10 17.03
C ILE A 6 -33.75 -1.43 17.52
N CYS A 7 -33.79 -0.66 18.61
CA CYS A 7 -32.62 0.02 19.15
C CYS A 7 -31.71 -0.89 20.00
N ASP A 8 -32.24 -1.93 20.64
CA ASP A 8 -31.44 -2.80 21.53
C ASP A 8 -30.61 -3.84 20.76
N PHE A 9 -30.85 -4.02 19.46
CA PHE A 9 -30.04 -4.89 18.61
C PHE A 9 -28.88 -4.16 17.91
N LEU A 10 -28.84 -2.83 17.97
CA LEU A 10 -27.78 -2.02 17.36
C LEU A 10 -26.72 -1.57 18.38
N SER A 11 -27.03 -1.58 19.68
CA SER A 11 -26.05 -1.25 20.73
C SER A 11 -24.93 -2.30 20.89
N ASN A 12 -25.19 -3.57 20.52
CA ASN A 12 -24.18 -4.63 20.54
C ASN A 12 -23.38 -4.79 19.24
N LEU A 13 -23.68 -4.00 18.20
CA LEU A 13 -22.87 -3.97 16.96
C LEU A 13 -21.87 -2.80 16.95
N VAL A 14 -22.13 -1.75 17.72
CA VAL A 14 -21.28 -0.54 17.77
C VAL A 14 -20.17 -0.65 18.82
N ALA A 15 -20.31 -1.52 19.83
CA ALA A 15 -19.28 -1.74 20.85
C ALA A 15 -18.08 -2.61 20.40
N SER A 16 -18.08 -3.13 19.17
CA SER A 16 -16.95 -3.88 18.59
C SER A 16 -16.10 -3.05 17.61
N LEU A 17 -16.42 -1.78 17.39
CA LEU A 17 -15.77 -0.94 16.38
C LEU A 17 -14.90 0.20 16.95
N SER A 18 -14.66 0.23 18.25
CA SER A 18 -13.94 1.35 18.90
C SER A 18 -12.43 1.16 19.09
N ASP A 19 -11.79 0.10 18.58
CA ASP A 19 -10.32 -0.06 18.64
C ASP A 19 -9.61 -0.24 17.28
N HIS A 20 -10.32 -0.05 16.16
CA HIS A 20 -9.74 -0.14 14.80
C HIS A 20 -9.59 1.22 14.08
N SER A 21 -9.76 2.34 14.79
CA SER A 21 -9.74 3.71 14.25
C SER A 21 -8.35 4.24 13.81
N VAL A 22 -7.36 3.37 13.63
CA VAL A 22 -6.03 3.76 13.12
C VAL A 22 -5.81 3.29 11.68
N ALA A 23 -6.42 2.16 11.26
CA ALA A 23 -6.37 1.69 9.88
C ALA A 23 -7.19 2.57 8.90
N ALA A 24 -8.11 3.39 9.42
CA ALA A 24 -8.87 4.39 8.66
C ALA A 24 -8.13 5.74 8.51
N LYS A 25 -6.90 5.90 9.03
CA LYS A 25 -6.09 7.12 8.90
C LYS A 25 -4.90 6.90 7.93
N SER A 26 -5.19 6.92 6.63
CA SER A 26 -4.28 7.27 5.50
C SER A 26 -3.10 6.37 5.09
N GLY A 27 -2.79 5.27 5.78
CA GLY A 27 -1.68 4.38 5.40
C GLY A 27 -2.18 3.18 4.59
N GLY A 28 -1.86 3.09 3.31
CA GLY A 28 -2.22 1.92 2.52
C GLY A 28 -1.35 0.75 2.94
N CYS A 29 -1.99 -0.38 3.21
CA CYS A 29 -1.32 -1.55 3.75
C CYS A 29 -1.50 -2.76 2.85
N PHE A 30 -0.63 -3.74 3.07
CA PHE A 30 -0.70 -5.10 2.55
C PHE A 30 -0.88 -6.09 3.72
N PRO A 31 -1.44 -7.28 3.47
CA PRO A 31 -1.54 -8.33 4.49
C PRO A 31 -0.17 -8.95 4.77
N GLY A 32 0.02 -9.55 5.94
CA GLY A 32 1.33 -10.08 6.36
C GLY A 32 1.88 -11.18 5.46
N GLU A 33 1.00 -12.01 4.89
CA GLU A 33 1.38 -13.10 3.98
C GLU A 33 1.78 -12.63 2.57
N ALA A 34 1.58 -11.35 2.23
CA ALA A 34 2.02 -10.85 0.94
C ALA A 34 3.55 -10.93 0.82
N SER A 35 4.05 -11.24 -0.36
CA SER A 35 5.46 -11.51 -0.61
C SER A 35 6.13 -10.41 -1.42
N VAL A 36 7.42 -10.20 -1.15
CA VAL A 36 8.33 -9.37 -1.93
C VAL A 36 9.53 -10.19 -2.36
N THR A 37 10.17 -9.81 -3.46
CA THR A 37 11.41 -10.45 -3.93
C THR A 37 12.61 -9.66 -3.44
N LEU A 38 13.52 -10.31 -2.72
CA LEU A 38 14.78 -9.72 -2.24
C LEU A 38 15.86 -9.70 -3.33
N SER A 39 16.90 -8.90 -3.14
CA SER A 39 18.06 -8.87 -4.05
C SER A 39 18.83 -10.19 -4.15
N SER A 40 18.62 -11.11 -3.20
CA SER A 40 19.11 -12.50 -3.25
C SER A 40 18.32 -13.39 -4.22
N GLY A 41 17.16 -12.93 -4.70
CA GLY A 41 16.17 -13.72 -5.45
C GLY A 41 15.17 -14.48 -4.56
N GLU A 42 15.36 -14.46 -3.24
CA GLU A 42 14.43 -15.07 -2.27
C GLU A 42 13.11 -14.29 -2.23
N GLN A 43 11.99 -15.01 -2.14
CA GLN A 43 10.71 -14.40 -1.77
C GLN A 43 10.54 -14.38 -0.25
N LYS A 44 10.22 -13.21 0.30
CA LYS A 44 10.02 -12.99 1.73
C LYS A 44 8.64 -12.40 2.00
N SER A 45 7.99 -12.86 3.07
CA SER A 45 6.71 -12.31 3.53
C SER A 45 6.89 -10.87 4.06
N LEU A 46 5.86 -10.04 3.97
CA LEU A 46 5.91 -8.69 4.55
C LEU A 46 5.96 -8.71 6.08
N SER A 47 5.42 -9.75 6.72
CA SER A 47 5.56 -9.95 8.16
C SER A 47 7.01 -10.17 8.59
N ASP A 48 7.81 -10.84 7.75
CA ASP A 48 9.22 -11.16 8.06
C ASP A 48 10.21 -10.13 7.48
N LEU A 49 9.74 -9.25 6.59
CA LEU A 49 10.54 -8.20 5.98
C LEU A 49 11.02 -7.18 7.04
N ARG A 50 12.30 -6.81 6.94
CA ARG A 50 12.97 -5.86 7.85
C ARG A 50 13.49 -4.63 7.11
N PRO A 51 13.52 -3.46 7.77
CA PRO A 51 14.26 -2.30 7.25
C PRO A 51 15.74 -2.65 6.98
N GLY A 52 16.33 -2.01 5.97
CA GLY A 52 17.68 -2.28 5.45
C GLY A 52 17.73 -3.39 4.39
N GLU A 53 16.70 -4.22 4.26
CA GLU A 53 16.62 -5.21 3.19
C GLU A 53 16.30 -4.56 1.84
N ARG A 54 16.82 -5.12 0.75
CA ARG A 54 16.62 -4.59 -0.60
C ARG A 54 15.59 -5.42 -1.36
N VAL A 55 14.49 -4.78 -1.75
CA VAL A 55 13.34 -5.40 -2.42
C VAL A 55 13.22 -4.94 -3.86
N LEU A 56 12.63 -5.79 -4.69
CA LEU A 56 12.39 -5.53 -6.09
C LEU A 56 11.40 -4.37 -6.29
N THR A 57 11.74 -3.46 -7.19
CA THR A 57 10.97 -2.27 -7.53
C THR A 57 11.30 -1.81 -8.96
N VAL A 58 10.81 -0.64 -9.39
CA VAL A 58 11.23 0.01 -10.65
C VAL A 58 12.13 1.21 -10.42
N GLY A 59 13.08 1.42 -11.33
CA GLY A 59 13.95 2.59 -11.37
C GLY A 59 13.29 3.81 -12.00
N ASN A 60 13.87 4.99 -11.77
CA ASN A 60 13.39 6.24 -12.34
C ASN A 60 13.63 6.27 -13.86
N GLY A 61 12.57 6.48 -14.64
CA GLY A 61 12.63 6.91 -16.05
C GLY A 61 12.49 5.82 -17.12
N THR A 62 12.70 4.53 -16.82
CA THR A 62 12.73 3.48 -17.87
C THR A 62 11.88 2.24 -17.57
N GLY A 63 11.26 2.13 -16.39
CA GLY A 63 10.51 0.93 -16.00
C GLY A 63 11.39 -0.32 -15.80
N GLU A 64 12.72 -0.15 -15.74
CA GLU A 64 13.66 -1.20 -15.40
C GLU A 64 13.47 -1.65 -13.96
N PHE A 65 13.47 -2.95 -13.73
CA PHE A 65 13.36 -3.50 -12.38
C PHE A 65 14.70 -3.44 -11.66
N ILE A 66 14.74 -2.78 -10.51
CA ILE A 66 15.92 -2.62 -9.67
C ILE A 66 15.61 -3.06 -8.24
N TYR A 67 16.64 -3.17 -7.40
CA TYR A 67 16.47 -3.44 -5.97
C TYR A 67 16.69 -2.17 -5.14
N SER A 68 15.69 -1.81 -4.33
CA SER A 68 15.70 -0.62 -3.47
C SER A 68 15.61 -1.01 -2.00
N GLU A 69 16.35 -0.31 -1.16
CA GLU A 69 16.32 -0.51 0.29
C GLU A 69 14.95 -0.14 0.88
N VAL A 70 14.45 -0.99 1.78
CA VAL A 70 13.32 -0.72 2.66
C VAL A 70 13.82 0.17 3.79
N LEU A 71 13.37 1.42 3.82
CA LEU A 71 13.81 2.40 4.80
C LEU A 71 13.15 2.18 6.17
N LEU A 72 11.83 1.97 6.16
CA LEU A 72 11.01 1.77 7.36
C LEU A 72 9.63 1.22 6.96
N PHE A 73 8.80 0.94 7.96
CA PHE A 73 7.37 0.72 7.77
C PHE A 73 6.61 1.96 8.21
N LEU A 74 5.76 2.51 7.34
CA LEU A 74 4.88 3.64 7.64
C LEU A 74 3.79 3.24 8.65
N ASP A 75 3.36 2.00 8.54
CA ASP A 75 2.45 1.29 9.43
C ASP A 75 2.87 -0.19 9.49
N ARG A 76 2.81 -0.76 10.69
CA ARG A 76 3.15 -2.16 10.97
C ARG A 76 2.37 -2.64 12.18
N ASP A 77 1.38 -3.47 11.90
CA ASP A 77 0.55 -4.15 12.89
C ASP A 77 0.51 -5.64 12.53
N LEU A 78 0.92 -6.51 13.46
CA LEU A 78 0.99 -7.96 13.24
C LEU A 78 -0.36 -8.64 13.44
N GLU A 79 -1.29 -8.02 14.17
CA GLU A 79 -2.44 -8.69 14.75
C GLU A 79 -3.77 -8.20 14.19
N THR A 80 -3.84 -6.95 13.73
CA THR A 80 -5.06 -6.32 13.26
C THR A 80 -5.73 -7.12 12.15
N ARG A 81 -7.06 -7.17 12.16
CA ARG A 81 -7.84 -7.78 11.08
C ARG A 81 -8.31 -6.67 10.17
N THR A 82 -7.81 -6.68 8.95
CA THR A 82 -8.08 -5.64 7.95
C THR A 82 -8.74 -6.25 6.72
N LEU A 83 -9.66 -5.50 6.12
CA LEU A 83 -10.28 -5.87 4.84
C LEU A 83 -9.39 -5.41 3.68
N PHE A 84 -9.04 -6.35 2.80
CA PHE A 84 -8.22 -6.10 1.62
C PHE A 84 -9.01 -6.33 0.33
N TYR A 85 -8.78 -5.46 -0.65
CA TYR A 85 -9.17 -5.67 -2.03
C TYR A 85 -8.13 -6.60 -2.68
N THR A 86 -8.57 -7.71 -3.22
CA THR A 86 -7.71 -8.66 -3.95
C THR A 86 -7.98 -8.55 -5.45
N LEU A 87 -6.99 -8.03 -6.18
CA LEU A 87 -6.96 -7.95 -7.63
C LEU A 87 -6.35 -9.24 -8.18
N HIS A 88 -7.13 -9.98 -8.97
CA HIS A 88 -6.65 -11.17 -9.67
C HIS A 88 -6.41 -10.84 -11.13
N THR A 89 -5.24 -11.21 -11.65
CA THR A 89 -4.85 -10.93 -13.04
C THR A 89 -4.98 -12.16 -13.94
N GLU A 90 -4.95 -11.94 -15.26
CA GLU A 90 -4.91 -13.03 -16.24
C GLU A 90 -3.61 -13.83 -16.20
N SER A 91 -2.48 -13.18 -15.91
CA SER A 91 -1.18 -13.86 -15.71
C SER A 91 -1.13 -14.79 -14.48
N GLY A 92 -2.15 -14.75 -13.62
CA GLY A 92 -2.24 -15.56 -12.41
C GLY A 92 -1.76 -14.85 -11.14
N ALA A 93 -1.21 -13.65 -11.24
CA ALA A 93 -0.85 -12.84 -10.09
C ALA A 93 -2.10 -12.44 -9.28
N SER A 94 -1.94 -12.33 -7.97
CA SER A 94 -3.01 -11.90 -7.05
C SER A 94 -2.43 -10.95 -6.01
N LEU A 95 -2.87 -9.70 -6.06
CA LEU A 95 -2.41 -8.64 -5.17
C LEU A 95 -3.52 -8.25 -4.20
N SER A 96 -3.23 -8.28 -2.90
CA SER A 96 -4.16 -7.85 -1.86
C SER A 96 -3.66 -6.58 -1.18
N LEU A 97 -4.49 -5.53 -1.14
CA LEU A 97 -4.14 -4.21 -0.64
C LEU A 97 -5.39 -3.51 -0.07
N THR A 98 -5.21 -2.61 0.90
CA THR A 98 -6.33 -1.84 1.47
C THR A 98 -6.97 -0.92 0.42
N ALA A 99 -8.23 -0.55 0.62
CA ALA A 99 -9.02 0.28 -0.32
C ALA A 99 -8.26 1.51 -0.86
N ALA A 100 -7.63 2.28 0.02
CA ALA A 100 -6.93 3.53 -0.33
C ALA A 100 -5.49 3.33 -0.84
N HIS A 101 -4.99 2.10 -0.98
CA HIS A 101 -3.62 1.88 -1.43
C HIS A 101 -3.51 2.09 -2.95
N LEU A 102 -2.52 2.85 -3.41
CA LEU A 102 -2.32 3.16 -4.82
C LEU A 102 -1.69 1.99 -5.60
N VAL A 103 -2.34 1.59 -6.68
CA VAL A 103 -1.85 0.62 -7.67
C VAL A 103 -1.64 1.31 -9.03
N PHE A 104 -0.61 0.88 -9.76
CA PHE A 104 -0.36 1.38 -11.11
C PHE A 104 -1.18 0.63 -12.13
N VAL A 105 -1.92 1.38 -12.94
CA VAL A 105 -2.71 0.84 -14.06
C VAL A 105 -2.33 1.52 -15.38
N SER A 106 -2.43 0.77 -16.47
CA SER A 106 -2.24 1.31 -17.83
C SER A 106 -3.24 2.42 -18.11
N GLU A 107 -2.78 3.47 -18.78
CA GLU A 107 -3.67 4.46 -19.38
C GLU A 107 -4.27 3.90 -20.68
N GLY A 108 -5.59 4.08 -20.85
CA GLY A 108 -6.31 3.61 -22.02
C GLY A 108 -6.39 2.09 -22.16
N ASN A 109 -6.57 1.61 -23.39
CA ASN A 109 -6.69 0.19 -23.69
C ASN A 109 -5.33 -0.52 -23.55
N CYS A 110 -5.37 -1.68 -22.91
CA CYS A 110 -4.20 -2.52 -22.71
C CYS A 110 -4.35 -3.91 -23.33
N THR A 111 -3.22 -4.46 -23.76
CA THR A 111 -3.10 -5.81 -24.30
C THR A 111 -2.26 -6.64 -23.33
N GLU A 112 -2.74 -7.85 -23.02
CA GLU A 112 -2.05 -8.79 -22.13
C GLU A 112 -0.61 -9.05 -22.61
N GLY A 113 0.34 -9.07 -21.67
CA GLY A 113 1.74 -9.41 -21.94
C GLY A 113 2.58 -8.30 -22.62
N MET A 114 1.97 -7.18 -22.98
CA MET A 114 2.70 -6.05 -23.59
C MET A 114 3.47 -5.23 -22.54
N LEU A 115 4.48 -4.49 -22.98
CA LEU A 115 5.17 -3.51 -22.12
C LEU A 115 4.23 -2.33 -21.80
N PRO A 116 4.27 -1.80 -20.56
CA PRO A 116 3.52 -0.59 -20.21
C PRO A 116 4.04 0.61 -21.01
N ARG A 117 3.13 1.43 -21.54
CA ARG A 117 3.46 2.67 -22.27
C ARG A 117 3.33 3.91 -21.39
N SER A 118 2.15 4.06 -20.79
CA SER A 118 1.82 5.10 -19.84
C SER A 118 1.06 4.48 -18.68
N LEU A 119 1.38 4.93 -17.47
CA LEU A 119 0.81 4.44 -16.23
C LEU A 119 0.25 5.61 -15.45
N ARG A 120 -0.90 5.39 -14.83
CA ARG A 120 -1.46 6.26 -13.80
C ARG A 120 -1.69 5.45 -12.54
N SER A 121 -1.76 6.12 -11.40
CA SER A 121 -2.16 5.48 -10.15
C SER A 121 -3.67 5.58 -9.95
N VAL A 122 -4.22 4.54 -9.30
CA VAL A 122 -5.60 4.51 -8.81
C VAL A 122 -5.64 3.91 -7.42
N TYR A 123 -6.66 4.25 -6.64
CA TYR A 123 -6.96 3.52 -5.43
C TYR A 123 -7.35 2.08 -5.75
N ALA A 124 -7.06 1.16 -4.83
CA ALA A 124 -7.43 -0.25 -4.98
C ALA A 124 -8.94 -0.46 -5.06
N SER A 125 -9.72 0.37 -4.37
CA SER A 125 -11.19 0.41 -4.45
C SER A 125 -11.71 0.78 -5.84
N ASP A 126 -10.93 1.57 -6.58
CA ASP A 126 -11.30 2.11 -7.88
C ASP A 126 -10.72 1.28 -9.05
N ALA A 127 -9.92 0.27 -8.73
CA ALA A 127 -9.41 -0.68 -9.70
C ALA A 127 -10.56 -1.54 -10.24
N GLN A 128 -10.68 -1.61 -11.56
CA GLN A 128 -11.79 -2.26 -12.24
C GLN A 128 -11.33 -3.46 -13.09
N ILE A 129 -12.22 -4.43 -13.24
CA ILE A 129 -12.04 -5.53 -14.20
C ILE A 129 -11.84 -4.93 -15.60
N GLY A 130 -10.86 -5.47 -16.34
CA GLY A 130 -10.50 -4.99 -17.67
C GLY A 130 -9.33 -3.99 -17.70
N GLN A 131 -9.03 -3.30 -16.59
CA GLN A 131 -7.80 -2.51 -16.47
C GLN A 131 -6.58 -3.43 -16.38
N CYS A 132 -5.41 -2.96 -16.80
CA CYS A 132 -4.17 -3.73 -16.67
C CYS A 132 -3.25 -3.14 -15.61
N VAL A 133 -2.74 -3.99 -14.75
CA VAL A 133 -1.65 -3.71 -13.81
C VAL A 133 -0.32 -4.16 -14.40
N VAL A 134 0.79 -3.73 -13.83
CA VAL A 134 2.13 -4.18 -14.24
C VAL A 134 2.56 -5.36 -13.37
N VAL A 135 2.80 -6.51 -14.00
CA VAL A 135 3.30 -7.74 -13.37
C VAL A 135 4.73 -7.99 -13.80
N GLN A 136 5.59 -8.37 -12.86
CA GLN A 136 6.96 -8.76 -13.15
C GLN A 136 6.97 -10.18 -13.75
N THR A 137 7.52 -10.29 -14.95
CA THR A 137 7.66 -11.55 -15.70
C THR A 137 9.04 -11.59 -16.35
N GLY A 138 9.88 -12.54 -15.98
CA GLY A 138 11.17 -12.75 -16.64
C GLY A 138 12.15 -11.56 -16.55
N GLY A 139 12.06 -10.76 -15.48
CA GLY A 139 12.90 -9.56 -15.30
C GLY A 139 12.32 -8.28 -15.89
N GLU A 140 11.20 -8.36 -16.60
CA GLU A 140 10.53 -7.20 -17.20
C GLU A 140 9.12 -7.01 -16.63
N GLY A 141 8.60 -5.79 -16.77
CA GLY A 141 7.22 -5.46 -16.40
C GLY A 141 6.29 -5.66 -17.58
N ARG A 142 5.35 -6.59 -17.46
CA ARG A 142 4.34 -6.89 -18.47
C ARG A 142 2.95 -6.53 -17.95
N LEU A 143 2.13 -5.95 -18.82
CA LEU A 143 0.75 -5.65 -18.51
C LEU A 143 -0.02 -6.95 -18.31
N SER A 144 -0.79 -7.03 -17.22
CA SER A 144 -1.76 -8.10 -17.02
C SER A 144 -3.11 -7.56 -16.62
N ARG A 145 -4.14 -8.00 -17.33
CA ARG A 145 -5.53 -7.56 -17.15
C ARG A 145 -6.09 -8.10 -15.85
N VAL A 146 -6.73 -7.22 -15.08
CA VAL A 146 -7.53 -7.59 -13.92
C VAL A 146 -8.76 -8.33 -14.41
N LYS A 147 -8.87 -9.61 -14.08
CA LYS A 147 -10.02 -10.46 -14.45
C LYS A 147 -11.08 -10.52 -13.36
N ARG A 148 -10.69 -10.25 -12.11
CA ARG A 148 -11.58 -10.34 -10.95
C ARG A 148 -11.07 -9.48 -9.81
N VAL A 149 -11.99 -8.82 -9.11
CA VAL A 149 -11.74 -8.10 -7.86
C VAL A 149 -12.58 -8.74 -6.77
N THR A 150 -11.99 -9.04 -5.62
CA THR A 150 -12.69 -9.60 -4.46
C THR A 150 -12.28 -8.90 -3.17
N LEU A 151 -13.04 -9.11 -2.10
CA LEU A 151 -12.70 -8.65 -0.77
C LEU A 151 -12.32 -9.84 0.10
N ARG A 152 -11.23 -9.69 0.87
CA ARG A 152 -10.75 -10.70 1.80
C ARG A 152 -10.27 -10.04 3.09
N ALA A 153 -10.78 -10.49 4.21
CA ALA A 153 -10.20 -10.14 5.51
C ALA A 153 -8.92 -10.96 5.72
N SER A 154 -7.85 -10.30 6.12
CA SER A 154 -6.61 -10.98 6.55
C SER A 154 -6.04 -10.34 7.81
N ARG A 155 -5.10 -11.05 8.42
CA ARG A 155 -4.40 -10.61 9.62
C ARG A 155 -3.13 -9.83 9.25
N GLY A 156 -2.88 -8.78 10.01
CA GLY A 156 -1.74 -7.90 9.88
C GLY A 156 -1.93 -6.84 8.80
N ALA A 157 -1.29 -5.70 9.00
CA ALA A 157 -1.27 -4.56 8.10
C ALA A 157 0.16 -4.00 8.03
N PHE A 158 0.73 -4.01 6.83
CA PHE A 158 2.12 -3.63 6.61
C PHE A 158 2.22 -2.62 5.47
N ALA A 159 2.85 -1.47 5.73
CA ALA A 159 3.10 -0.41 4.75
C ALA A 159 4.61 -0.13 4.63
N PRO A 160 5.37 -0.99 3.92
CA PRO A 160 6.81 -0.78 3.73
C PRO A 160 7.07 0.45 2.85
N LEU A 161 8.04 1.26 3.25
CA LEU A 161 8.54 2.40 2.46
C LEU A 161 9.92 2.08 1.90
N THR A 162 10.03 2.01 0.58
CA THR A 162 11.33 1.88 -0.10
C THR A 162 11.93 3.25 -0.40
N GLN A 163 13.23 3.28 -0.69
CA GLN A 163 13.90 4.50 -1.14
C GLN A 163 13.26 5.07 -2.43
N GLN A 164 12.80 4.20 -3.34
CA GLN A 164 12.11 4.62 -4.56
C GLN A 164 10.66 5.04 -4.36
N GLY A 165 9.99 4.59 -3.30
CA GLY A 165 8.56 4.86 -3.07
C GLY A 165 7.62 3.99 -3.94
N THR A 166 8.18 2.94 -4.54
CA THR A 166 7.49 1.87 -5.25
C THR A 166 8.06 0.52 -4.82
N LEU A 167 7.30 -0.56 -4.99
CA LEU A 167 7.75 -1.92 -4.71
C LEU A 167 6.95 -2.94 -5.53
N VAL A 168 7.44 -4.17 -5.61
CA VAL A 168 6.74 -5.30 -6.23
C VAL A 168 6.22 -6.24 -5.14
N VAL A 169 4.90 -6.39 -5.04
CA VAL A 169 4.23 -7.26 -4.07
C VAL A 169 3.44 -8.34 -4.80
N ASN A 170 3.66 -9.61 -4.45
CA ASN A 170 3.07 -10.77 -5.14
C ASN A 170 3.28 -10.71 -6.67
N GLY A 171 4.42 -10.19 -7.11
CA GLY A 171 4.74 -10.00 -8.52
C GLY A 171 4.08 -8.79 -9.20
N VAL A 172 3.30 -7.97 -8.50
CA VAL A 172 2.62 -6.79 -9.06
C VAL A 172 3.29 -5.50 -8.58
N LEU A 173 3.54 -4.57 -9.50
CA LEU A 173 4.12 -3.27 -9.18
C LEU A 173 3.07 -2.34 -8.53
N VAL A 174 3.45 -1.77 -7.38
CA VAL A 174 2.60 -0.93 -6.54
C VAL A 174 3.36 0.26 -5.97
N SER A 175 2.63 1.28 -5.54
CA SER A 175 3.22 2.38 -4.79
C SER A 175 3.49 1.98 -3.34
N CYS A 176 4.37 2.70 -2.64
CA CYS A 176 4.45 2.62 -1.18
C CYS A 176 3.41 3.54 -0.48
N TYR A 177 2.66 4.33 -1.22
CA TYR A 177 1.78 5.38 -0.68
C TYR A 177 0.31 5.10 -0.92
N ALA A 178 -0.53 5.75 -0.12
CA ALA A 178 -1.99 5.63 -0.14
C ALA A 178 -2.73 6.94 -0.09
N VAL A 179 -2.00 8.04 0.00
CA VAL A 179 -2.53 9.39 -0.12
C VAL A 179 -1.55 10.17 -0.98
N VAL A 180 -2.13 11.07 -1.77
CA VAL A 180 -1.57 12.01 -2.72
C VAL A 180 -1.58 11.51 -4.17
N GLU A 181 -2.45 12.13 -4.97
CA GLU A 181 -2.63 11.97 -6.42
C GLU A 181 -1.37 12.26 -7.25
N GLN A 182 -0.29 12.72 -6.61
CA GLN A 182 1.01 12.92 -7.23
C GLN A 182 2.07 12.22 -6.39
N HIS A 183 2.61 11.11 -6.92
CA HIS A 183 3.76 10.41 -6.35
C HIS A 183 4.91 11.37 -5.96
N ALA A 184 5.06 12.46 -6.72
CA ALA A 184 6.04 13.51 -6.44
C ALA A 184 5.83 14.20 -5.09
N LEU A 185 4.59 14.56 -4.72
CA LEU A 185 4.30 15.27 -3.47
C LEU A 185 4.50 14.39 -2.25
N ALA A 186 4.05 13.13 -2.29
CA ALA A 186 4.37 12.16 -1.25
C ALA A 186 5.89 11.96 -1.15
N HIS A 187 6.57 11.79 -2.29
CA HIS A 187 8.02 11.66 -2.31
C HIS A 187 8.73 12.89 -1.72
N TRP A 188 8.26 14.11 -2.00
CA TRP A 188 8.78 15.35 -1.41
C TRP A 188 8.54 15.42 0.09
N ALA A 189 7.35 15.06 0.56
CA ALA A 189 7.02 15.05 1.99
C ALA A 189 7.96 14.12 2.77
N PHE A 190 8.37 13.00 2.20
CA PHE A 190 9.33 12.07 2.79
C PHE A 190 10.81 12.38 2.44
N SER A 191 11.09 13.44 1.67
CA SER A 191 12.46 13.80 1.25
C SER A 191 13.39 14.14 2.44
N PRO A 192 12.95 14.90 3.48
CA PRO A 192 13.79 15.16 4.65
C PRO A 192 14.26 13.88 5.37
N LEU A 193 13.41 12.85 5.45
CA LEU A 193 13.80 11.55 6.00
C LEU A 193 14.85 10.85 5.14
N ARG A 194 14.71 10.87 3.81
CA ARG A 194 15.69 10.25 2.90
C ARG A 194 17.05 10.94 3.01
N ILE A 195 17.06 12.26 3.12
CA ILE A 195 18.28 13.05 3.31
C ILE A 195 18.91 12.72 4.66
N LEU A 196 18.12 12.68 5.74
CA LEU A 196 18.63 12.34 7.07
C LEU A 196 19.23 10.93 7.09
N HIS A 197 18.55 9.93 6.52
CA HIS A 197 19.05 8.56 6.43
C HIS A 197 20.34 8.48 5.57
N SER A 198 20.40 9.24 4.47
CA SER A 198 21.58 9.33 3.62
C SER A 198 22.78 9.98 4.32
N TRP A 199 22.54 10.84 5.32
CA TRP A 199 23.59 11.64 5.98
C TRP A 199 24.06 11.02 7.29
N THR A 200 23.17 10.38 8.05
CA THR A 200 23.52 9.81 9.35
C THR A 200 24.15 8.43 9.26
N GLY A 201 24.03 7.72 8.12
CA GLY A 201 24.62 6.39 7.94
C GLY A 201 24.33 5.43 9.11
N PHE A 202 23.23 5.67 9.83
CA PHE A 202 23.01 5.08 11.14
C PHE A 202 22.50 3.67 10.90
N THR A 203 23.45 2.73 10.88
CA THR A 203 23.23 1.32 11.13
C THR A 203 22.68 1.18 12.55
N GLY A 204 21.38 1.44 12.67
CA GLY A 204 20.80 1.99 13.89
C GLY A 204 19.57 1.26 14.36
N SER A 205 19.81 0.16 15.07
CA SER A 205 18.88 -0.51 15.98
C SER A 205 17.71 -1.24 15.31
N HIS A 206 17.82 -2.57 15.31
CA HIS A 206 16.72 -3.53 15.38
C HIS A 206 15.62 -3.01 16.33
N GLN A 207 14.63 -2.29 15.81
CA GLN A 207 13.52 -1.79 16.60
C GLN A 207 12.25 -2.35 15.98
N ASN A 208 11.87 -3.55 16.47
CA ASN A 208 10.57 -4.17 16.31
C ASN A 208 9.51 -3.33 17.07
N HIS A 209 9.29 -2.08 16.66
CA HIS A 209 8.20 -1.29 17.25
C HIS A 209 6.94 -1.49 16.41
N GLU A 210 5.92 -2.08 17.05
CA GLU A 210 4.55 -2.09 16.57
C GLU A 210 3.98 -0.66 16.64
N GLY A 211 3.25 -0.25 15.61
CA GLY A 211 2.58 1.06 15.55
C GLY A 211 3.11 2.01 14.47
N VAL A 212 2.41 3.15 14.35
CA VAL A 212 2.68 4.19 13.35
C VAL A 212 3.93 4.98 13.72
N HIS A 213 4.92 5.03 12.82
CA HIS A 213 6.18 5.73 13.06
C HIS A 213 5.92 7.22 13.39
N TRP A 214 6.67 7.79 14.34
CA TRP A 214 6.49 9.17 14.81
C TRP A 214 6.48 10.21 13.68
N TYR A 215 7.23 9.95 12.61
CA TYR A 215 7.28 10.79 11.42
C TYR A 215 5.99 10.73 10.57
N SER A 216 5.33 9.58 10.50
CA SER A 216 4.03 9.44 9.85
C SER A 216 2.98 10.32 10.54
N LEU A 217 3.02 10.42 11.86
CA LEU A 217 2.14 11.33 12.64
C LEU A 217 2.44 12.81 12.37
N LEU A 218 3.72 13.19 12.25
CA LEU A 218 4.14 14.54 11.90
C LEU A 218 3.68 14.93 10.49
N LEU A 219 3.82 14.03 9.52
CA LEU A 219 3.34 14.27 8.15
C LEU A 219 1.82 14.31 8.06
N HIS A 220 1.11 13.49 8.84
CA HIS A 220 -0.33 13.55 8.91
C HIS A 220 -0.82 14.89 9.49
N TRP A 221 -0.10 15.42 10.49
CA TRP A 221 -0.36 16.76 11.04
C TRP A 221 -0.09 17.87 10.02
N LEU A 222 1.00 17.78 9.24
CA LEU A 222 1.31 18.75 8.18
C LEU A 222 0.35 18.64 6.97
N GLY A 223 -0.01 17.44 6.56
CA GLY A 223 -0.90 17.17 5.43
C GLY A 223 -2.31 17.72 5.67
N ARG A 224 -2.85 17.57 6.89
CA ARG A 224 -4.13 18.17 7.30
C ARG A 224 -4.15 19.71 7.23
N LYS A 225 -2.99 20.36 7.18
CA LYS A 225 -2.87 21.83 7.10
C LYS A 225 -2.68 22.35 5.67
N VAL A 226 -2.35 21.48 4.72
CA VAL A 226 -1.88 21.88 3.37
C VAL A 226 -2.69 21.26 2.23
N LEU A 227 -3.30 20.08 2.43
CA LEU A 227 -4.03 19.36 1.38
C LEU A 227 -5.54 19.60 1.44
N ASP A 228 -6.16 19.79 0.28
CA ASP A 228 -7.62 19.91 0.15
C ASP A 228 -8.31 18.60 0.57
N PRO A 229 -9.47 18.66 1.25
CA PRO A 229 -10.20 17.47 1.73
C PRO A 229 -10.54 16.47 0.62
N GLU A 230 -10.70 16.92 -0.63
CA GLU A 230 -11.05 16.04 -1.76
C GLU A 230 -9.91 15.10 -2.20
N SER A 231 -8.69 15.33 -1.75
CA SER A 231 -7.53 14.47 -2.06
C SER A 231 -7.47 13.17 -1.24
N PHE A 232 -8.41 13.00 -0.30
CA PHE A 232 -8.49 11.85 0.59
C PHE A 232 -9.63 10.92 0.16
N HIS A 233 -9.40 9.61 0.24
CA HIS A 233 -10.45 8.63 0.00
C HIS A 233 -11.66 8.89 0.92
N PRO A 234 -12.92 8.85 0.44
CA PRO A 234 -14.10 9.30 1.18
C PRO A 234 -14.33 8.58 2.52
N LEU A 235 -13.82 7.35 2.69
CA LEU A 235 -13.81 6.65 3.99
C LEU A 235 -12.87 7.26 5.05
N GLY A 236 -12.05 8.25 4.70
CA GLY A 236 -11.13 8.94 5.61
C GLY A 236 -11.63 10.29 6.14
N LEU A 237 -12.82 10.76 5.74
CA LEU A 237 -13.30 12.12 6.01
C LEU A 237 -14.45 12.23 7.02
N ASP A 238 -15.09 11.15 7.42
CA ASP A 238 -16.13 11.21 8.46
C ASP A 238 -15.53 11.06 9.86
N GLN A 239 -15.10 12.18 10.45
CA GLN A 239 -15.24 12.51 11.87
C GLN A 239 -14.58 13.87 12.19
N GLY A 240 -15.44 14.85 12.49
CA GLY A 240 -15.09 16.03 13.29
C GLY A 240 -15.01 15.72 14.78
#